data_AF-A0A4V1ZTG6-F1
#
_entry.id   AF-A0A4V1ZTG6-F1
#
_cell.length_a   1.000
_cell.length_b   1.000
_cell.length_c   1.000
_cell.angle_alpha   90.00
_cell.angle_beta   90.00
_cell.angle_gamma   90.00
#
_symmetry.space_group_name_H-M   'P 1'
#
loop_
_entity.id
_entity.type
_entity.pdbx_description
1 polymer ?
#
loop_
_entity_poly.entity_id
_entity_poly.type
_entity_poly.pdbx_seq_one_letter_code
_entity_poly.pdbx_strand_id
1 'polypeptide(L)'
;SITSIAAACQRPERFVGIHFFNPAPLMHLVEVIPAVQTRAGLAEEVKALVQNWRKRPVLAQDTPGFIVNRVARPFYGEAIRILEEGIADIATIDWALTELGGFRMGPFALMDFIGHDVNYRVTESVFTAFFYDPRYRPSFTQKRLFEAGYYGRKTGRGFYDYAPGAPQPQPTKDESLGYIILNRVLAMLINEAAEALYLRVASAPDLELAMTTGVNYPQGLLAWADELTPLQVLATLDGLYAEYHDDRYRASPLLRRLGRNHQYFLSHEPAATRQ
;
A
#
# COMPACT_ATOMS: atom_id res chain seq x y z
N SER A 1 18.97 -4.09 -3.16
CA SER A 1 18.49 -2.97 -3.98
C SER A 1 18.91 -3.20 -5.43
N ILE A 2 18.28 -2.53 -6.38
CA ILE A 2 18.62 -2.62 -7.81
C ILE A 2 20.04 -2.10 -8.07
N THR A 3 20.43 -1.04 -7.35
CA THR A 3 21.78 -0.44 -7.36
C THR A 3 22.86 -1.42 -6.92
N SER A 4 22.58 -2.24 -5.90
CA SER A 4 23.53 -3.25 -5.43
C SER A 4 23.73 -4.37 -6.46
N ILE A 5 22.69 -4.76 -7.19
CA ILE A 5 22.80 -5.77 -8.26
C ILE A 5 23.56 -5.17 -9.45
N ALA A 6 23.24 -3.93 -9.83
CA ALA A 6 23.93 -3.21 -10.91
C ALA A 6 25.44 -3.10 -10.65
N ALA A 7 25.86 -2.86 -9.40
CA ALA A 7 27.26 -2.74 -9.02
C ALA A 7 28.12 -3.99 -9.31
N ALA A 8 27.49 -5.17 -9.41
CA ALA A 8 28.17 -6.42 -9.78
C ALA A 8 28.30 -6.62 -11.30
N CYS A 9 27.68 -5.76 -12.12
CA CYS A 9 27.74 -5.85 -13.58
C CYS A 9 28.95 -5.10 -14.16
N GLN A 10 29.51 -5.60 -15.27
CA GLN A 10 30.59 -4.91 -16.00
C GLN A 10 30.15 -3.61 -16.68
N ARG A 11 28.85 -3.52 -17.02
CA ARG A 11 28.22 -2.36 -17.68
C ARG A 11 26.98 -1.92 -16.90
N PRO A 12 27.18 -1.38 -15.68
CA PRO A 12 26.07 -1.03 -14.76
C PRO A 12 25.14 0.04 -15.35
N GLU A 13 25.62 0.85 -16.28
CA GLU A 13 24.84 1.88 -16.97
C GLU A 13 23.72 1.33 -17.85
N ARG A 14 23.79 0.04 -18.22
CA ARG A 14 22.76 -0.69 -18.97
C ARG A 14 21.82 -1.49 -18.07
N PHE A 15 21.98 -1.42 -16.76
CA PHE A 15 21.16 -2.16 -15.81
C PHE A 15 19.89 -1.38 -15.45
N VAL A 16 18.76 -2.07 -15.30
CA VAL A 16 17.48 -1.50 -14.86
C VAL A 16 16.61 -2.61 -14.29
N GLY A 17 15.88 -2.35 -13.21
CA GLY A 17 14.89 -3.28 -12.66
C GLY A 17 13.59 -3.23 -13.45
N ILE A 18 12.99 -4.40 -13.69
CA ILE A 18 11.65 -4.54 -14.27
C ILE A 18 10.87 -5.50 -13.38
N HIS A 19 9.97 -4.98 -12.56
CA HIS A 19 9.24 -5.73 -11.55
C HIS A 19 7.80 -5.99 -12.01
N PHE A 20 7.50 -7.27 -12.27
CA PHE A 20 6.17 -7.76 -12.60
C PHE A 20 5.41 -8.21 -11.36
N PHE A 21 4.08 -8.14 -11.41
CA PHE A 21 3.19 -8.61 -10.36
C PHE A 21 2.61 -9.99 -10.70
N ASN A 22 2.49 -10.87 -9.71
CA ASN A 22 2.02 -12.24 -9.91
C ASN A 22 0.48 -12.33 -10.01
N PRO A 23 -0.08 -13.05 -10.99
CA PRO A 23 0.57 -13.68 -12.16
C PRO A 23 0.92 -12.68 -13.26
N ALA A 24 2.18 -12.69 -13.72
CA ALA A 24 2.71 -11.73 -14.68
C ALA A 24 1.90 -11.61 -15.99
N PRO A 25 1.31 -12.68 -16.56
CA PRO A 25 0.46 -12.55 -17.75
C PRO A 25 -0.83 -11.75 -17.49
N LEU A 26 -1.43 -11.89 -16.31
CA LEU A 26 -2.73 -11.31 -15.97
C LEU A 26 -2.61 -9.89 -15.40
N MET A 27 -1.58 -9.63 -14.58
CA MET A 27 -1.40 -8.33 -13.96
C MET A 27 -0.90 -7.29 -14.98
N HIS A 28 -1.51 -6.10 -14.96
CA HIS A 28 -1.20 -5.07 -15.95
C HIS A 28 0.00 -4.20 -15.57
N LEU A 29 0.22 -3.96 -14.28
CA LEU A 29 1.27 -3.07 -13.79
C LEU A 29 2.66 -3.71 -13.93
N VAL A 30 3.65 -2.87 -14.23
CA VAL A 30 5.07 -3.19 -14.11
C VAL A 30 5.80 -1.98 -13.53
N GLU A 31 6.62 -2.17 -12.50
CA GLU A 31 7.49 -1.09 -11.99
C GLU A 31 8.83 -1.13 -12.72
N VAL A 32 9.27 0.00 -13.28
CA VAL A 32 10.59 0.19 -13.88
C VAL A 32 11.44 0.95 -12.87
N ILE A 33 12.60 0.39 -12.50
CA ILE A 33 13.42 0.88 -11.39
C ILE A 33 14.85 1.13 -11.87
N PRO A 34 15.23 2.36 -12.24
CA PRO A 34 16.62 2.68 -12.52
C PRO A 34 17.48 2.53 -11.26
N ALA A 35 18.66 1.92 -11.42
CA ALA A 35 19.75 1.99 -10.47
C ALA A 35 20.37 3.40 -10.46
N VAL A 36 21.15 3.72 -9.44
CA VAL A 36 21.94 4.98 -9.41
C VAL A 36 22.87 5.10 -10.63
N GLN A 37 23.38 3.98 -11.14
CA GLN A 37 24.29 3.93 -12.28
C GLN A 37 23.58 3.95 -13.65
N THR A 38 22.26 3.70 -13.69
CA THR A 38 21.50 3.56 -14.94
C THR A 38 21.65 4.81 -15.79
N ARG A 39 22.04 4.65 -17.06
CA ARG A 39 22.21 5.80 -17.96
C ARG A 39 20.89 6.54 -18.17
N ALA A 40 20.99 7.84 -18.42
CA ALA A 40 19.85 8.64 -18.86
C ALA A 40 19.19 8.04 -20.11
N GLY A 41 17.86 8.12 -20.17
CA GLY A 41 17.04 7.62 -21.27
C GLY A 41 16.68 6.12 -21.19
N LEU A 42 17.48 5.27 -20.54
CA LEU A 42 17.22 3.82 -20.54
C LEU A 42 15.88 3.46 -19.88
N ALA A 43 15.53 4.14 -18.78
CA ALA A 43 14.26 3.89 -18.09
C ALA A 43 13.05 4.19 -19.00
N GLU A 44 13.11 5.25 -19.80
CA GLU A 44 12.03 5.59 -20.75
C GLU A 44 11.99 4.64 -21.95
N GLU A 45 13.15 4.20 -22.47
CA GLU A 45 13.22 3.15 -23.49
C GLU A 45 12.55 1.85 -23.00
N VAL A 46 12.81 1.47 -21.75
CA VAL A 46 12.23 0.28 -21.12
C VAL A 46 10.74 0.46 -20.85
N LYS A 47 10.29 1.66 -20.44
CA LYS A 47 8.85 1.95 -20.35
C LYS A 47 8.16 1.77 -21.70
N ALA A 48 8.72 2.30 -22.78
CA ALA A 48 8.17 2.12 -24.12
C ALA A 48 8.12 0.63 -24.53
N LEU A 49 9.15 -0.15 -24.21
CA LEU A 49 9.17 -1.59 -24.44
C LEU A 49 8.05 -2.31 -23.66
N VAL A 50 7.89 -1.99 -22.38
CA VAL A 50 6.87 -2.60 -21.52
C VAL A 50 5.45 -2.20 -21.96
N GLN A 51 5.25 -0.97 -22.43
CA GLN A 51 4.00 -0.55 -23.06
C GLN A 51 3.67 -1.39 -24.30
N ASN A 52 4.67 -1.70 -25.13
CA ASN A 52 4.47 -2.58 -26.30
C ASN A 52 4.05 -4.01 -25.91
N TRP A 53 4.35 -4.46 -24.69
CA TRP A 53 3.83 -5.71 -24.13
C TRP A 53 2.38 -5.60 -23.62
N ARG A 54 1.70 -4.48 -23.89
CA ARG A 54 0.36 -4.14 -23.38
C ARG A 54 0.28 -4.13 -21.86
N LYS A 55 1.40 -3.82 -21.21
CA LYS A 55 1.50 -3.55 -19.78
C LYS A 55 1.45 -2.05 -19.53
N ARG A 56 1.24 -1.67 -18.27
CA ARG A 56 1.19 -0.29 -17.79
C ARG A 56 2.42 -0.05 -16.92
N PRO A 57 3.52 0.48 -17.47
CA PRO A 57 4.72 0.69 -16.68
C PRO A 57 4.63 1.99 -15.88
N VAL A 58 5.15 1.95 -14.66
CA VAL A 58 5.36 3.12 -13.78
C VAL A 58 6.84 3.25 -13.45
N LEU A 59 7.32 4.47 -13.25
CA LEU A 59 8.71 4.71 -12.84
C LEU A 59 8.80 4.81 -11.31
N ALA A 60 9.71 4.05 -10.71
CA ALA A 60 9.96 4.07 -9.27
C ALA A 60 11.45 4.27 -8.97
N GLN A 61 11.78 5.05 -7.94
CA GLN A 61 13.13 5.06 -7.40
C GLN A 61 13.48 3.72 -6.72
N ASP A 62 14.76 3.38 -6.69
CA ASP A 62 15.32 2.23 -5.96
C ASP A 62 15.31 2.45 -4.44
N THR A 63 14.10 2.50 -3.88
CA THR A 63 13.83 2.55 -2.44
C THR A 63 13.19 1.23 -1.98
N PRO A 64 13.31 0.85 -0.70
CA PRO A 64 12.74 -0.41 -0.23
C PRO A 64 11.24 -0.51 -0.51
N GLY A 65 10.82 -1.56 -1.21
CA GLY A 65 9.42 -1.79 -1.57
C GLY A 65 8.90 -1.00 -2.77
N PHE A 66 9.74 -0.21 -3.45
CA PHE A 66 9.38 0.59 -4.64
C PHE A 66 8.12 1.43 -4.41
N ILE A 67 7.06 1.26 -5.22
CA ILE A 67 5.77 1.93 -5.01
C ILE A 67 4.82 0.98 -4.28
N VAL A 68 4.39 -0.10 -4.94
CA VAL A 68 3.23 -0.88 -4.50
C VAL A 68 3.49 -1.56 -3.16
N ASN A 69 4.63 -2.23 -3.01
CA ASN A 69 4.90 -2.97 -1.78
C ASN A 69 5.05 -2.04 -0.57
N ARG A 70 5.59 -0.83 -0.79
CA ARG A 70 5.70 0.24 0.20
C ARG A 70 4.32 0.80 0.57
N VAL A 71 3.58 1.32 -0.41
CA VAL A 71 2.32 2.05 -0.19
C VAL A 71 1.19 1.13 0.28
N ALA A 72 1.21 -0.16 -0.04
CA ALA A 72 0.20 -1.10 0.44
C ALA A 72 0.41 -1.57 1.90
N ARG A 73 1.57 -1.34 2.53
CA ARG A 73 1.84 -1.85 3.91
C ARG A 73 0.78 -1.41 4.94
N PRO A 74 0.33 -0.14 4.96
CA PRO A 74 -0.66 0.29 5.95
C PRO A 74 -2.00 -0.44 5.86
N PHE A 75 -2.39 -0.94 4.68
CA PHE A 75 -3.63 -1.72 4.53
C PHE A 75 -3.66 -2.93 5.46
N TYR A 76 -2.53 -3.63 5.59
CA TYR A 76 -2.39 -4.79 6.45
C TYR A 76 -2.10 -4.38 7.89
N GLY A 77 -1.09 -3.51 8.07
CA GLY A 77 -0.59 -3.17 9.39
C GLY A 77 -1.64 -2.47 10.25
N GLU A 78 -2.42 -1.57 9.65
CA GLU A 78 -3.43 -0.82 10.39
C GLU A 78 -4.66 -1.67 10.70
N ALA A 79 -5.08 -2.54 9.78
CA ALA A 79 -6.14 -3.52 10.05
C ALA A 79 -5.79 -4.45 11.22
N ILE A 80 -4.55 -4.96 11.28
CA ILE A 80 -4.11 -5.79 12.41
C ILE A 80 -4.07 -4.97 13.70
N ARG A 81 -3.68 -3.69 13.64
CA ARG A 81 -3.66 -2.82 14.81
C ARG A 81 -5.06 -2.60 15.38
N ILE A 82 -6.05 -2.35 14.52
CA ILE A 82 -7.47 -2.22 14.89
C ILE A 82 -7.96 -3.50 15.58
N LEU A 83 -7.57 -4.68 15.05
CA LEU A 83 -7.88 -5.97 15.65
C LEU A 83 -7.22 -6.14 17.03
N GLU A 84 -5.93 -5.81 17.16
CA GLU A 84 -5.17 -5.94 18.41
C GLU A 84 -5.70 -5.02 19.53
N GLU A 85 -6.24 -3.86 19.16
CA GLU A 85 -6.89 -2.92 20.08
C GLU A 85 -8.32 -3.35 20.47
N GLY A 86 -8.85 -4.41 19.85
CA GLY A 86 -10.20 -4.90 20.13
C GLY A 86 -11.33 -4.01 19.59
N ILE A 87 -11.02 -3.12 18.63
CA ILE A 87 -12.01 -2.21 18.04
C ILE A 87 -13.04 -2.98 17.20
N ALA A 88 -12.58 -3.97 16.44
CA ALA A 88 -13.43 -4.79 15.59
C ALA A 88 -12.79 -6.15 15.32
N ASP A 89 -13.63 -7.15 15.04
CA ASP A 89 -13.17 -8.47 14.61
C ASP A 89 -12.72 -8.49 13.14
N ILE A 90 -12.06 -9.59 12.78
CA ILE A 90 -11.50 -9.84 11.44
C ILE A 90 -12.56 -9.67 10.34
N ALA A 91 -13.75 -10.26 10.51
CA ALA A 91 -14.81 -10.24 9.50
C ALA A 91 -15.37 -8.84 9.30
N THR A 92 -15.53 -8.08 10.39
CA THR A 92 -16.04 -6.72 10.41
C THR A 92 -15.07 -5.75 9.73
N ILE A 93 -13.77 -5.88 9.98
CA ILE A 93 -12.74 -5.06 9.33
C ILE A 93 -12.68 -5.35 7.83
N ASP A 94 -12.69 -6.63 7.44
CA ASP A 94 -12.74 -7.02 6.03
C ASP A 94 -13.99 -6.47 5.35
N TRP A 95 -15.17 -6.62 5.97
CA TRP A 95 -16.43 -6.07 5.47
C TRP A 95 -16.39 -4.55 5.28
N ALA A 96 -15.90 -3.81 6.27
CA ALA A 96 -15.85 -2.34 6.20
C ALA A 96 -14.98 -1.88 5.01
N LEU A 97 -13.82 -2.52 4.83
CA LEU A 97 -12.92 -2.17 3.75
C LEU A 97 -13.45 -2.63 2.39
N THR A 98 -14.16 -3.75 2.29
CA THR A 98 -14.73 -4.18 1.00
C THR A 98 -16.01 -3.43 0.64
N GLU A 99 -17.04 -3.48 1.49
CA GLU A 99 -18.38 -2.98 1.15
C GLU A 99 -18.48 -1.45 1.22
N LEU A 100 -17.81 -0.82 2.20
CA LEU A 100 -17.82 0.66 2.31
C LEU A 100 -16.65 1.28 1.57
N GLY A 101 -15.48 0.63 1.63
CA GLY A 101 -14.25 1.12 1.00
C GLY A 101 -14.10 0.75 -0.47
N GLY A 102 -14.88 -0.21 -1.00
CA GLY A 102 -14.77 -0.66 -2.39
C GLY A 102 -13.49 -1.46 -2.70
N PHE A 103 -12.70 -1.83 -1.70
CA PHE A 103 -11.53 -2.70 -1.92
C PHE A 103 -12.01 -4.09 -2.37
N ARG A 104 -11.32 -4.69 -3.35
CA ARG A 104 -11.71 -5.99 -3.92
C ARG A 104 -11.70 -7.14 -2.90
N MET A 105 -10.84 -7.05 -1.90
CA MET A 105 -10.68 -8.05 -0.84
C MET A 105 -10.24 -7.36 0.44
N GLY A 106 -10.80 -7.77 1.56
CA GLY A 106 -10.40 -7.27 2.88
C GLY A 106 -8.96 -7.66 3.22
N PRO A 107 -8.29 -6.90 4.09
CA PRO A 107 -6.88 -7.09 4.42
C PRO A 107 -6.58 -8.48 5.00
N PHE A 108 -7.45 -9.04 5.83
CA PHE A 108 -7.22 -10.36 6.43
C PHE A 108 -7.39 -11.47 5.40
N ALA A 109 -8.48 -11.44 4.63
CA ALA A 109 -8.69 -12.38 3.53
C ALA A 109 -7.56 -12.30 2.48
N LEU A 110 -7.04 -11.10 2.23
CA LEU A 110 -5.93 -10.87 1.31
C LEU A 110 -4.61 -11.41 1.84
N MET A 111 -4.31 -11.21 3.14
CA MET A 111 -3.13 -11.82 3.77
C MET A 111 -3.18 -13.35 3.72
N ASP A 112 -4.34 -13.94 3.98
CA ASP A 112 -4.54 -15.39 3.91
C ASP A 112 -4.47 -15.93 2.46
N PHE A 113 -4.85 -15.11 1.47
CA PHE A 113 -4.72 -15.45 0.06
C PHE A 113 -3.26 -15.40 -0.42
N ILE A 114 -2.52 -14.34 -0.06
CA ILE A 114 -1.09 -14.19 -0.38
C ILE A 114 -0.25 -15.25 0.36
N GLY A 115 -0.61 -15.49 1.63
CA GLY A 115 0.09 -16.33 2.58
C GLY A 115 1.00 -15.54 3.51
N HIS A 116 0.94 -15.89 4.80
CA HIS A 116 1.68 -15.19 5.85
C HIS A 116 3.20 -15.33 5.72
N ASP A 117 3.70 -16.46 5.21
CA ASP A 117 5.12 -16.65 4.90
C ASP A 117 5.66 -15.68 3.86
N VAL A 118 4.82 -15.20 2.95
CA VAL A 118 5.21 -14.18 1.96
C VAL A 118 4.94 -12.79 2.53
N ASN A 119 3.71 -12.51 2.96
CA ASN A 119 3.32 -11.16 3.38
C ASN A 119 4.12 -10.67 4.60
N TYR A 120 4.32 -11.52 5.62
CA TYR A 120 5.09 -11.16 6.82
C TYR A 120 6.56 -10.91 6.49
N ARG A 121 7.20 -11.76 5.67
CA ARG A 121 8.61 -11.59 5.26
C ARG A 121 8.83 -10.29 4.48
N VAL A 122 7.89 -9.90 3.62
CA VAL A 122 7.95 -8.61 2.93
C VAL A 122 7.87 -7.47 3.93
N THR A 123 6.95 -7.52 4.89
CA THR A 123 6.85 -6.50 5.96
C THR A 123 8.14 -6.39 6.76
N GLU A 124 8.73 -7.51 7.19
CA GLU A 124 9.99 -7.53 7.95
C GLU A 124 11.18 -6.99 7.14
N SER A 125 11.26 -7.36 5.84
CA SER A 125 12.29 -6.85 4.95
C SER A 125 12.16 -5.34 4.71
N VAL A 126 10.93 -4.83 4.52
CA VAL A 126 10.68 -3.38 4.35
C VAL A 126 11.04 -2.64 5.64
N PHE A 127 10.60 -3.13 6.79
CA PHE A 127 10.90 -2.54 8.10
C PHE A 127 12.42 -2.42 8.35
N THR A 128 13.15 -3.51 8.13
CA THR A 128 14.61 -3.53 8.30
C THR A 128 15.30 -2.60 7.31
N ALA A 129 14.87 -2.59 6.05
CA ALA A 129 15.45 -1.76 5.00
C ALA A 129 15.18 -0.25 5.16
N PHE A 130 14.14 0.11 5.93
CA PHE A 130 13.86 1.49 6.35
C PHE A 130 14.45 1.83 7.72
N PHE A 131 15.48 1.10 8.17
CA PHE A 131 16.14 1.33 9.45
C PHE A 131 15.17 1.30 10.65
N TYR A 132 14.22 0.37 10.60
CA TYR A 132 13.23 0.16 11.66
C TYR A 132 12.25 1.33 11.87
N ASP A 133 11.90 2.04 10.80
CA ASP A 133 10.85 3.08 10.85
C ASP A 133 9.52 2.50 11.40
N PRO A 134 8.96 3.08 12.48
CA PRO A 134 7.71 2.63 13.10
C PRO A 134 6.52 2.46 12.16
N ARG A 135 6.48 3.20 11.03
CA ARG A 135 5.42 3.06 10.01
C ARG A 135 5.30 1.64 9.45
N TYR A 136 6.42 0.92 9.36
CA TYR A 136 6.47 -0.42 8.79
C TYR A 136 6.62 -1.53 9.84
N ARG A 137 6.49 -1.19 11.13
CA ARG A 137 6.66 -2.15 12.24
C ARG A 137 5.76 -3.38 12.03
N PRO A 138 6.32 -4.62 12.00
CA PRO A 138 5.55 -5.85 11.93
C PRO A 138 4.67 -6.05 13.18
N SER A 139 3.58 -6.80 13.04
CA SER A 139 2.70 -7.17 14.15
C SER A 139 3.09 -8.53 14.74
N PHE A 140 2.97 -8.66 16.06
CA PHE A 140 3.10 -9.94 16.74
C PHE A 140 2.00 -10.92 16.35
N THR A 141 0.76 -10.46 16.18
CA THR A 141 -0.38 -11.29 15.77
C THR A 141 -0.08 -12.02 14.46
N GLN A 142 0.39 -11.29 13.45
CA GLN A 142 0.78 -11.89 12.17
C GLN A 142 2.00 -12.81 12.32
N LYS A 143 2.98 -12.43 13.15
CA LYS A 143 4.16 -13.26 13.44
C LYS A 143 3.77 -14.62 14.00
N ARG A 144 2.79 -14.69 14.91
CA ARG A 144 2.34 -15.97 15.50
C ARG A 144 1.70 -16.89 14.48
N LEU A 145 0.92 -16.36 13.53
CA LEU A 145 0.39 -17.16 12.42
C LEU A 145 1.52 -17.71 11.54
N PHE A 146 2.51 -16.87 11.22
CA PHE A 146 3.68 -17.29 10.48
C PHE A 146 4.49 -18.39 11.20
N GLU A 147 4.79 -18.22 12.48
CA GLU A 147 5.53 -19.19 13.29
C GLU A 147 4.76 -20.51 13.48
N ALA A 148 3.43 -20.47 13.52
CA ALA A 148 2.58 -21.64 13.63
C ALA A 148 2.41 -22.43 12.31
N GLY A 149 2.96 -21.92 11.19
CA GLY A 149 2.74 -22.51 9.87
C GLY A 149 1.35 -22.27 9.30
N TYR A 150 0.59 -21.32 9.87
CA TYR A 150 -0.73 -20.93 9.40
C TYR A 150 -0.57 -19.88 8.30
N TYR A 151 -0.27 -20.34 7.09
CA TYR A 151 -0.01 -19.51 5.92
C TYR A 151 -1.26 -19.19 5.10
N GLY A 152 -2.45 -19.23 5.70
CA GLY A 152 -3.70 -18.90 5.05
C GLY A 152 -4.29 -20.05 4.24
N ARG A 153 -4.86 -19.73 3.08
CA ARG A 153 -5.65 -20.68 2.26
C ARG A 153 -4.88 -21.93 1.87
N LYS A 154 -3.59 -21.77 1.53
CA LYS A 154 -2.74 -22.88 1.08
C LYS A 154 -2.41 -23.91 2.17
N THR A 155 -2.57 -23.55 3.44
CA THR A 155 -2.37 -24.44 4.59
C THR A 155 -3.68 -24.73 5.32
N GLY A 156 -4.83 -24.30 4.79
CA GLY A 156 -6.13 -24.50 5.40
C GLY A 156 -6.41 -23.62 6.62
N ARG A 157 -5.48 -22.77 7.04
CA ARG A 157 -5.60 -21.93 8.25
C ARG A 157 -4.71 -20.68 8.16
N GLY A 158 -5.28 -19.54 8.52
CA GLY A 158 -4.62 -18.25 8.71
C GLY A 158 -5.36 -17.42 9.75
N PHE A 159 -5.71 -16.18 9.40
CA PHE A 159 -6.70 -15.41 10.15
C PHE A 159 -8.08 -16.05 10.10
N TYR A 160 -8.45 -16.63 8.97
CA TYR A 160 -9.64 -17.45 8.80
C TYR A 160 -9.33 -18.94 8.91
N ASP A 161 -10.37 -19.72 9.20
CA ASP A 161 -10.36 -21.17 9.09
C ASP A 161 -10.85 -21.59 7.71
N TYR A 162 -10.03 -22.33 6.96
CA TYR A 162 -10.39 -22.85 5.64
C TYR A 162 -10.59 -24.36 5.62
N ALA A 163 -10.65 -25.01 6.80
CA ALA A 163 -11.00 -26.42 6.87
C ALA A 163 -12.43 -26.66 6.35
N PRO A 164 -12.70 -27.83 5.71
CA PRO A 164 -14.04 -28.16 5.23
C PRO A 164 -15.07 -28.11 6.36
N GLY A 165 -16.13 -27.31 6.18
CA GLY A 165 -17.19 -27.14 7.18
C GLY A 165 -16.85 -26.21 8.35
N ALA A 166 -15.68 -25.55 8.34
CA ALA A 166 -15.36 -24.56 9.36
C ALA A 166 -16.33 -23.36 9.29
N PRO A 167 -16.92 -22.93 10.42
CA PRO A 167 -17.82 -21.80 10.44
C PRO A 167 -17.07 -20.53 10.03
N GLN A 168 -17.61 -19.79 9.07
CA GLN A 168 -17.06 -18.51 8.67
C GLN A 168 -17.64 -17.41 9.57
N PRO A 169 -16.79 -16.58 10.19
CA PRO A 169 -17.25 -15.49 11.05
C PRO A 169 -18.10 -14.51 10.24
N GLN A 170 -19.18 -14.02 10.85
CA GLN A 170 -20.05 -13.03 10.24
C GLN A 170 -19.67 -11.63 10.74
N PRO A 171 -19.62 -10.62 9.85
CA PRO A 171 -19.28 -9.27 10.24
C PRO A 171 -20.41 -8.61 11.03
N THR A 172 -20.04 -7.74 11.97
CA THR A 172 -20.95 -6.76 12.53
C THR A 172 -21.11 -5.61 11.54
N LYS A 173 -22.29 -5.47 10.94
CA LYS A 173 -22.58 -4.45 9.92
C LYS A 173 -23.09 -3.14 10.54
N ASP A 174 -22.28 -2.53 11.40
CA ASP A 174 -22.49 -1.17 11.89
C ASP A 174 -21.73 -0.20 10.97
N GLU A 175 -22.46 0.65 10.25
CA GLU A 175 -21.87 1.61 9.31
C GLU A 175 -20.99 2.65 10.02
N SER A 176 -21.33 3.08 11.23
CA SER A 176 -20.54 4.07 11.95
C SER A 176 -19.17 3.50 12.31
N LEU A 177 -19.14 2.29 12.86
CA LEU A 177 -17.90 1.56 13.11
C LEU A 177 -17.14 1.29 11.81
N GLY A 178 -17.85 0.91 10.75
CA GLY A 178 -17.26 0.66 9.44
C GLY A 178 -16.52 1.87 8.88
N TYR A 179 -17.10 3.07 8.96
CA TYR A 179 -16.44 4.30 8.53
C TYR A 179 -15.27 4.70 9.43
N ILE A 180 -15.30 4.42 10.74
CA ILE A 180 -14.14 4.62 11.63
C ILE A 180 -12.96 3.75 11.16
N ILE A 181 -13.21 2.47 10.87
CA ILE A 181 -12.19 1.53 10.36
C ILE A 181 -11.65 2.02 9.02
N LEU A 182 -12.56 2.31 8.07
CA LEU A 182 -12.21 2.73 6.72
C LEU A 182 -11.34 4.00 6.74
N ASN A 183 -11.79 5.04 7.45
CA ASN A 183 -11.09 6.33 7.48
C ASN A 183 -9.71 6.22 8.14
N ARG A 184 -9.56 5.41 9.19
CA ARG A 184 -8.26 5.16 9.84
C ARG A 184 -7.28 4.48 8.87
N VAL A 185 -7.72 3.46 8.16
CA VAL A 185 -6.88 2.74 7.18
C VAL A 185 -6.55 3.62 5.96
N LEU A 186 -7.55 4.33 5.42
CA LEU A 186 -7.36 5.25 4.30
C LEU A 186 -6.40 6.37 4.64
N ALA A 187 -6.52 6.98 5.82
CA ALA A 187 -5.62 8.04 6.24
C ALA A 187 -4.16 7.57 6.25
N MET A 188 -3.90 6.35 6.70
CA MET A 188 -2.56 5.77 6.69
C MET A 188 -2.05 5.43 5.28
N LEU A 189 -2.91 4.93 4.39
CA LEU A 189 -2.56 4.69 2.99
C LEU A 189 -2.24 5.99 2.24
N ILE A 190 -3.09 7.00 2.40
CA ILE A 190 -2.92 8.33 1.83
C ILE A 190 -1.62 8.97 2.35
N ASN A 191 -1.35 8.86 3.64
CA ASN A 191 -0.13 9.37 4.24
C ASN A 191 1.12 8.78 3.59
N GLU A 192 1.10 7.47 3.30
CA GLU A 192 2.22 6.78 2.67
C GLU A 192 2.39 7.17 1.20
N ALA A 193 1.29 7.36 0.46
CA ALA A 193 1.33 7.88 -0.90
C ALA A 193 1.85 9.34 -0.94
N ALA A 194 1.43 10.18 0.01
CA ALA A 194 1.91 11.54 0.15
C ALA A 194 3.41 11.58 0.49
N GLU A 195 3.89 10.67 1.34
CA GLU A 195 5.32 10.53 1.64
C GLU A 195 6.13 10.09 0.41
N ALA A 196 5.64 9.09 -0.33
CA ALA A 196 6.27 8.62 -1.55
C ALA A 196 6.39 9.74 -2.60
N LEU A 197 5.35 10.57 -2.73
CA LEU A 197 5.38 11.75 -3.59
C LEU A 197 6.36 12.82 -3.07
N TYR A 198 6.34 13.11 -1.77
CA TYR A 198 7.23 14.09 -1.14
C TYR A 198 8.71 13.74 -1.32
N LEU A 199 9.05 12.47 -1.16
CA LEU A 199 10.39 11.91 -1.34
C LEU A 199 10.74 11.62 -2.81
N ARG A 200 9.83 11.94 -3.75
CA ARG A 200 9.98 11.75 -5.19
C ARG A 200 10.22 10.29 -5.60
N VAL A 201 9.72 9.33 -4.81
CA VAL A 201 9.80 7.90 -5.12
C VAL A 201 9.17 7.62 -6.47
N ALA A 202 8.04 8.27 -6.76
CA ALA A 202 7.37 8.23 -8.04
C ALA A 202 6.58 9.53 -8.29
N SER A 203 6.15 9.74 -9.53
CA SER A 203 5.26 10.85 -9.88
C SER A 203 3.84 10.61 -9.35
N ALA A 204 3.03 11.66 -9.19
CA ALA A 204 1.63 11.50 -8.78
C ALA A 204 0.84 10.57 -9.74
N PRO A 205 0.90 10.73 -11.08
CA PRO A 205 0.24 9.79 -12.00
C PRO A 205 0.70 8.34 -11.87
N ASP A 206 2.00 8.11 -11.63
CA ASP A 206 2.54 6.77 -11.44
C ASP A 206 2.07 6.13 -10.13
N LEU A 207 1.97 6.91 -9.04
CA LEU A 207 1.43 6.44 -7.76
C LEU A 207 -0.04 6.01 -7.90
N GLU A 208 -0.86 6.85 -8.53
CA GLU A 208 -2.28 6.55 -8.76
C GLU A 208 -2.45 5.28 -9.61
N LEU A 209 -1.69 5.18 -10.71
CA LEU A 209 -1.72 4.04 -11.61
C LEU A 209 -1.23 2.76 -10.92
N ALA A 210 -0.17 2.85 -10.11
CA ALA A 210 0.39 1.71 -9.40
C ALA A 210 -0.63 1.11 -8.42
N MET A 211 -1.32 1.93 -7.64
CA MET A 211 -2.26 1.42 -6.65
C MET A 211 -3.54 0.87 -7.29
N THR A 212 -4.06 1.54 -8.32
CA THR A 212 -5.29 1.10 -9.01
C THR A 212 -5.09 -0.16 -9.87
N THR A 213 -3.88 -0.41 -10.38
CA THR A 213 -3.64 -1.56 -11.30
C THR A 213 -2.74 -2.65 -10.72
N GLY A 214 -1.90 -2.33 -9.74
CA GLY A 214 -1.02 -3.30 -9.08
C GLY A 214 -1.75 -4.08 -7.98
N VAL A 215 -2.58 -3.39 -7.20
CA VAL A 215 -3.34 -3.99 -6.07
C VAL A 215 -4.85 -3.82 -6.20
N ASN A 216 -5.33 -3.30 -7.34
CA ASN A 216 -6.76 -3.13 -7.64
C ASN A 216 -7.49 -2.26 -6.60
N TYR A 217 -6.86 -1.20 -6.14
CA TYR A 217 -7.56 -0.22 -5.32
C TYR A 217 -8.66 0.44 -6.15
N PRO A 218 -9.82 0.76 -5.55
CA PRO A 218 -10.96 1.33 -6.27
C PRO A 218 -10.62 2.72 -6.84
N GLN A 219 -9.72 3.44 -6.17
CA GLN A 219 -9.25 4.75 -6.55
C GLN A 219 -7.77 4.94 -6.22
N GLY A 220 -7.12 5.86 -6.92
CA GLY A 220 -5.79 6.31 -6.54
C GLY A 220 -5.84 7.11 -5.23
N LEU A 221 -4.81 6.97 -4.40
CA LEU A 221 -4.83 7.46 -3.03
C LEU A 221 -4.73 8.99 -2.95
N LEU A 222 -4.06 9.63 -3.90
CA LEU A 222 -3.97 11.09 -3.94
C LEU A 222 -5.31 11.70 -4.37
N ALA A 223 -5.98 11.12 -5.36
CA ALA A 223 -7.35 11.52 -5.71
C ALA A 223 -8.31 11.30 -4.53
N TRP A 224 -8.18 10.18 -3.82
CA TRP A 224 -9.01 9.90 -2.64
C TRP A 224 -8.76 10.88 -1.49
N ALA A 225 -7.51 11.32 -1.32
CA ALA A 225 -7.17 12.37 -0.38
C ALA A 225 -7.84 13.70 -0.73
N ASP A 226 -7.97 14.00 -2.02
CA ASP A 226 -8.60 15.24 -2.48
C ASP A 226 -10.13 15.21 -2.30
N GLU A 227 -10.77 14.06 -2.50
CA GLU A 227 -12.20 13.87 -2.20
C GLU A 227 -12.53 14.02 -0.72
N LEU A 228 -11.68 13.46 0.16
CA LEU A 228 -11.79 13.66 1.61
C LEU A 228 -11.28 15.04 2.05
N THR A 229 -10.61 15.77 1.17
CA THR A 229 -9.75 16.92 1.47
C THR A 229 -8.49 16.54 2.29
N PRO A 230 -7.30 17.06 1.92
CA PRO A 230 -6.07 16.82 2.69
C PRO A 230 -6.15 17.26 4.16
N LEU A 231 -7.03 18.21 4.49
CA LEU A 231 -7.25 18.66 5.86
C LEU A 231 -7.92 17.60 6.75
N GLN A 232 -8.94 16.89 6.25
CA GLN A 232 -9.61 15.84 7.04
C GLN A 232 -8.68 14.64 7.27
N VAL A 233 -7.90 14.27 6.25
CA VAL A 233 -6.89 13.21 6.37
C VAL A 233 -5.83 13.60 7.42
N LEU A 234 -5.34 14.84 7.37
CA LEU A 234 -4.40 15.37 8.35
C LEU A 234 -4.98 15.33 9.77
N ALA A 235 -6.24 15.74 9.95
CA ALA A 235 -6.91 15.71 11.25
C ALA A 235 -7.01 14.28 11.81
N THR A 236 -7.29 13.28 10.96
CA THR A 236 -7.31 11.87 11.37
C THR A 236 -5.94 11.42 11.87
N LEU A 237 -4.87 11.71 11.13
CA LEU A 237 -3.51 11.33 11.50
C LEU A 237 -3.03 12.05 12.77
N ASP A 238 -3.30 13.36 12.89
CA ASP A 238 -2.92 14.14 14.07
C ASP A 238 -3.72 13.66 15.31
N GLY A 239 -4.97 13.25 15.15
CA GLY A 239 -5.77 12.62 16.21
C GLY A 239 -5.18 11.29 16.68
N LEU A 240 -4.83 10.39 15.74
CA LEU A 240 -4.16 9.12 16.07
C LEU A 240 -2.80 9.37 16.73
N TYR A 241 -2.02 10.33 16.22
CA TYR A 241 -0.73 10.68 16.84
C TYR A 241 -0.89 11.27 18.24
N ALA A 242 -1.92 12.09 18.48
CA ALA A 242 -2.20 12.64 19.80
C ALA A 242 -2.65 11.56 20.80
N GLU A 243 -3.42 10.57 20.36
CA GLU A 243 -3.88 9.46 21.20
C GLU A 243 -2.74 8.49 21.55
N TYR A 244 -1.97 8.04 20.55
CA TYR A 244 -0.99 6.97 20.74
C TYR A 244 0.42 7.47 21.04
N HIS A 245 0.74 8.72 20.70
CA HIS A 245 2.11 9.26 20.71
C HIS A 245 3.12 8.36 19.98
N ASP A 246 2.67 7.66 18.94
CA ASP A 246 3.50 6.77 18.12
C ASP A 246 3.82 7.45 16.78
N ASP A 247 5.12 7.60 16.47
CA ASP A 247 5.65 8.14 15.22
C ASP A 247 5.17 7.39 13.96
N ARG A 248 4.57 6.21 14.11
CA ARG A 248 3.80 5.53 13.07
C ARG A 248 2.76 6.45 12.43
N TYR A 249 2.09 7.28 13.23
CA TYR A 249 0.99 8.15 12.78
C TYR A 249 1.43 9.54 12.32
N ARG A 250 2.75 9.83 12.33
CA ARG A 250 3.25 11.15 11.92
C ARG A 250 2.81 11.46 10.49
N ALA A 251 2.12 12.58 10.29
CA ALA A 251 1.69 12.99 8.96
C ALA A 251 2.87 13.44 8.08
N SER A 252 2.81 13.11 6.79
CA SER A 252 3.78 13.55 5.79
C SER A 252 3.89 15.08 5.75
N PRO A 253 5.10 15.65 5.60
CA PRO A 253 5.26 17.10 5.46
C PRO A 253 4.45 17.70 4.30
N LEU A 254 4.28 16.94 3.20
CA LEU A 254 3.47 17.37 2.06
C LEU A 254 2.00 17.44 2.42
N LEU A 255 1.45 16.37 3.01
CA LEU A 255 0.05 16.33 3.46
C LEU A 255 -0.25 17.46 4.45
N ARG A 256 0.66 17.69 5.41
CA ARG A 256 0.55 18.77 6.38
C ARG A 256 0.52 20.15 5.74
N ARG A 257 1.36 20.38 4.72
CA ARG A 257 1.38 21.63 3.96
C ARG A 257 0.08 21.84 3.19
N LEU A 258 -0.39 20.82 2.48
CA LEU A 258 -1.64 20.89 1.71
C LEU A 258 -2.85 21.13 2.62
N GLY A 259 -2.97 20.36 3.71
CA GLY A 259 -4.06 20.50 4.68
C GLY A 259 -4.12 21.89 5.32
N ARG A 260 -2.98 22.45 5.75
CA ARG A 260 -2.91 23.80 6.35
C ARG A 260 -3.23 24.93 5.36
N ASN A 261 -2.94 24.71 4.09
CA ASN A 261 -3.15 25.71 3.04
C ASN A 261 -4.47 25.52 2.29
N HIS A 262 -5.31 24.54 2.68
CA HIS A 262 -6.52 24.16 1.96
C HIS A 262 -6.27 23.85 0.47
N GLN A 263 -5.16 23.17 0.19
CA GLN A 263 -4.74 22.76 -1.15
C GLN A 263 -4.97 21.26 -1.36
N TYR A 264 -4.94 20.86 -2.62
CA TYR A 264 -5.18 19.49 -3.11
C TYR A 264 -3.91 18.93 -3.77
N PHE A 265 -3.76 17.61 -3.79
CA PHE A 265 -2.61 16.92 -4.41
C PHE A 265 -2.66 17.01 -5.93
N LEU A 266 -3.83 16.71 -6.50
CA LEU A 266 -4.13 16.80 -7.90
C LEU A 266 -4.82 18.15 -8.08
N SER A 267 -4.11 19.12 -8.64
CA SER A 267 -4.71 20.42 -8.96
C SER A 267 -5.91 20.19 -9.89
N HIS A 268 -7.11 20.26 -9.34
CA HIS A 268 -8.34 20.24 -10.12
C HIS A 268 -8.35 21.52 -10.97
N GLU A 269 -8.26 21.40 -12.30
CA GLU A 269 -9.14 22.26 -13.09
C GLU A 269 -10.55 21.85 -12.65
N PRO A 270 -11.39 22.78 -12.16
CA PRO A 270 -12.76 22.42 -11.80
C PRO A 270 -13.39 21.79 -13.03
N ALA A 271 -13.86 20.53 -12.88
CA ALA A 271 -14.58 19.85 -13.92
C ALA A 271 -15.71 20.78 -14.35
N ALA A 272 -15.62 21.28 -15.60
CA ALA A 272 -16.65 22.10 -16.18
C ALA A 272 -17.99 21.41 -15.94
N THR A 273 -18.87 22.12 -15.24
CA THR A 273 -20.23 21.72 -14.92
C THR A 273 -20.84 21.09 -16.16
N ARG A 274 -21.04 19.76 -16.15
CA ARG A 274 -21.89 19.11 -17.15
C ARG A 274 -23.32 19.54 -16.83
N GLN A 275 -23.76 20.64 -17.44
CA GLN A 275 -25.16 20.87 -17.79
C GLN A 275 -25.38 20.38 -19.21
#